data_AF-A0A1W4XHU9-F1
#
_entry.id   AF-A0A1W4XHU9-F1
#
_cell.length_a   1.000
_cell.length_b   1.000
_cell.length_c   1.000
_cell.angle_alpha   90.00
_cell.angle_beta   90.00
_cell.angle_gamma   90.00
#
_symmetry.space_group_name_H-M   'P 1'
#
loop_
_entity.id
_entity.type
_entity.pdbx_description
1 polymer ?
#
loop_
_entity_poly.entity_id
_entity_poly.type
_entity_poly.pdbx_seq_one_letter_code
_entity_poly.pdbx_strand_id
1 'polypeptide(L)'
;MSLSPFLRSPFTDLTPYMFTHQWYGRCANFEMKVINCLEAYGLDKGRIKCKDLISDFQECVGRHKEKARNLEMIRERIRQYKAGERTAENKYQKIPPRPDSF
;
A
#
# COMPACT_ATOMS: atom_id res chain seq x y z
N MET A 1 8.19 3.25 10.81
CA MET A 1 8.63 4.35 9.91
C MET A 1 8.84 5.58 10.76
N SER A 2 10.06 6.14 10.79
CA SER A 2 10.28 7.46 11.38
C SER A 2 9.99 8.50 10.29
N LEU A 3 9.15 9.48 10.62
CA LEU A 3 8.77 10.58 9.72
C LEU A 3 9.89 11.60 9.53
N SER A 4 10.84 11.62 10.47
CA SER A 4 12.04 12.43 10.41
C SER A 4 13.28 11.54 10.49
N PRO A 5 14.41 11.99 9.92
CA PRO A 5 15.70 11.36 10.15
C PRO A 5 15.96 11.32 11.65
N PHE A 6 16.35 10.15 12.17
CA PHE A 6 16.72 10.00 13.58
C PHE A 6 17.91 10.89 13.96
N LEU A 7 18.84 11.09 13.02
CA LEU A 7 19.95 12.03 13.13
C LEU A 7 19.82 13.10 12.06
N ARG A 8 19.69 14.36 12.46
CA ARG A 8 19.64 15.49 11.53
C ARG A 8 21.05 15.94 11.18
N SER A 9 21.37 15.95 9.88
CA SER A 9 22.67 16.34 9.34
C SER A 9 22.50 16.96 7.94
N PRO A 10 23.49 17.70 7.43
CA PRO A 10 23.44 18.24 6.07
C PRO A 10 23.21 17.16 5.00
N PHE A 11 23.71 15.94 5.21
CA PHE A 11 23.50 14.81 4.31
C PHE A 11 22.06 14.28 4.34
N THR A 12 21.43 14.25 5.51
CA THR A 12 20.01 13.83 5.62
C THR A 12 19.06 14.88 5.08
N ASP A 13 19.46 16.17 5.11
CA ASP A 13 18.68 17.27 4.51
C ASP A 13 18.82 17.30 2.98
N LEU A 14 19.91 16.77 2.41
CA LEU A 14 20.13 16.63 0.96
C LEU A 14 19.52 15.36 0.35
N THR A 15 19.32 14.30 1.13
CA THR A 15 18.77 13.01 0.67
C THR A 15 17.31 12.70 1.09
N PRO A 16 16.44 13.64 1.50
CA PRO A 16 15.11 13.32 2.01
C PRO A 16 14.21 12.70 0.93
N TYR A 17 14.43 13.05 -0.34
CA TYR A 17 13.69 12.49 -1.48
C TYR A 17 13.86 10.98 -1.66
N MET A 18 14.90 10.37 -1.08
CA MET A 18 15.13 8.93 -1.15
C MET A 18 14.19 8.14 -0.25
N PHE A 19 13.61 8.78 0.76
CA PHE A 19 12.77 8.16 1.78
C PHE A 19 11.31 8.60 1.73
N THR A 20 10.99 9.62 0.92
CA THR A 20 9.61 10.07 0.72
C THR A 20 9.02 9.49 -0.56
N HIS A 21 7.71 9.29 -0.57
CA HIS A 21 6.97 8.89 -1.77
C HIS A 21 6.45 10.10 -2.55
N GLN A 22 6.77 11.34 -2.14
CA GLN A 22 6.27 12.56 -2.75
C GLN A 22 6.77 12.83 -4.17
N TRP A 23 7.96 12.34 -4.56
CA TRP A 23 8.53 12.69 -5.86
C TRP A 23 7.94 11.87 -7.03
N TYR A 24 7.65 10.58 -6.81
CA TYR A 24 7.17 9.66 -7.87
C TYR A 24 6.24 8.54 -7.35
N GLY A 25 5.63 8.71 -6.18
CA GLY A 25 4.91 7.63 -5.52
C GLY A 25 3.44 7.54 -5.87
N ARG A 26 3.00 6.35 -6.31
CA ARG A 26 1.59 5.89 -6.21
C ARG A 26 1.00 6.15 -4.81
N CYS A 27 1.85 6.13 -3.78
CA CYS A 27 1.49 6.28 -2.38
C CYS A 27 1.60 7.71 -1.83
N ALA A 28 1.93 8.71 -2.66
CA ALA A 28 2.13 10.09 -2.21
C ALA A 28 0.90 10.66 -1.45
N ASN A 29 -0.31 10.36 -1.94
CA ASN A 29 -1.55 10.79 -1.29
C ASN A 29 -1.75 10.16 0.09
N PHE A 30 -1.38 8.89 0.26
CA PHE A 30 -1.45 8.22 1.57
C PHE A 30 -0.41 8.80 2.54
N GLU A 31 0.81 9.04 2.05
CA GLU A 31 1.87 9.69 2.82
C GLU A 31 1.43 11.08 3.31
N MET A 32 0.84 11.91 2.45
CA MET A 32 0.33 13.23 2.84
C MET A 32 -0.77 13.16 3.90
N LYS A 33 -1.70 12.20 3.79
CA LYS A 33 -2.74 12.00 4.83
C LYS A 33 -2.13 11.63 6.18
N VAL A 34 -1.10 10.77 6.17
CA VAL A 34 -0.37 10.36 7.38
C VAL A 34 0.36 11.55 8.00
N ILE A 35 1.08 12.34 7.20
CA ILE A 35 1.80 13.54 7.65
C ILE A 35 0.83 14.56 8.26
N ASN A 36 -0.25 14.90 7.57
CA ASN A 36 -1.23 15.88 8.06
C ASN A 36 -1.86 15.44 9.39
N CYS A 37 -2.14 14.15 9.55
CA CYS A 37 -2.67 13.62 10.80
C CYS A 37 -1.63 13.69 11.93
N LEU A 38 -0.38 13.36 11.65
CA LEU A 38 0.71 13.38 12.64
C LEU A 38 1.10 14.81 13.02
N GLU A 39 0.98 15.76 12.11
CA GLU A 39 1.12 17.19 12.38
C GLU A 39 0.02 17.69 13.33
N ALA A 40 -1.23 17.28 13.11
CA ALA A 40 -2.37 17.70 13.93
C ALA A 40 -2.32 17.14 15.37
N TYR A 41 -1.90 15.88 15.55
CA TYR A 41 -1.94 15.20 16.86
C TYR A 41 -0.58 15.07 17.56
N GLY A 42 0.52 15.34 16.86
CA GLY A 42 1.87 15.04 17.34
C GLY A 42 2.18 13.54 17.34
N LEU A 43 3.45 13.17 17.59
CA LEU A 43 3.92 11.79 17.45
C LEU A 43 3.27 10.80 18.41
N ASP A 44 3.13 11.15 19.69
CA ASP A 44 2.66 10.21 20.72
C ASP A 44 1.19 9.86 20.54
N LYS A 45 0.32 10.88 20.42
CA LYS A 45 -1.12 10.69 20.21
C LYS A 45 -1.40 10.23 18.77
N GLY A 46 -0.63 10.70 17.80
CA GLY A 46 -0.81 10.37 16.39
C GLY A 46 -0.55 8.90 16.08
N ARG A 47 0.31 8.19 16.82
CA ARG A 47 0.46 6.72 16.68
C ARG A 47 -0.85 5.96 16.89
N ILE A 48 -1.69 6.44 17.80
CA ILE A 48 -2.97 5.81 18.12
C ILE A 48 -4.07 6.38 17.21
N LYS A 49 -4.14 7.71 17.07
CA LYS A 49 -5.20 8.41 16.34
C LYS A 49 -5.10 8.26 14.82
N CYS A 50 -3.89 8.19 14.29
CA CYS A 50 -3.61 8.06 12.85
C CYS A 50 -3.33 6.62 12.43
N LYS A 51 -3.63 5.63 13.28
CA LYS A 51 -3.29 4.21 13.05
C LYS A 51 -3.78 3.68 11.70
N ASP A 52 -5.01 4.02 11.33
CA ASP A 52 -5.62 3.53 10.08
C ASP A 52 -4.91 4.13 8.86
N LEU A 53 -4.64 5.44 8.88
CA LEU A 53 -3.89 6.11 7.81
C LEU A 53 -2.47 5.55 7.68
N ILE A 54 -1.81 5.28 8.81
CA ILE A 54 -0.47 4.65 8.83
C ILE A 54 -0.54 3.25 8.24
N SER A 55 -1.55 2.46 8.61
CA SER A 55 -1.78 1.11 8.05
C SER A 55 -2.02 1.16 6.54
N ASP A 56 -2.81 2.11 6.05
CA ASP A 56 -3.09 2.24 4.61
C ASP A 56 -1.84 2.66 3.83
N PHE A 57 -1.04 3.57 4.37
CA PHE A 57 0.24 3.92 3.77
C PHE A 57 1.21 2.72 3.75
N GLN A 58 1.31 1.96 4.84
CA GLN A 58 2.11 0.74 4.89
C GLN A 58 1.61 -0.33 3.90
N GLU A 59 0.30 -0.45 3.74
CA GLU A 59 -0.32 -1.32 2.74
C GLU A 59 0.08 -0.88 1.34
N CYS A 60 -0.03 0.40 1.01
CA CYS A 60 0.32 0.92 -0.31
C CYS A 60 1.79 0.64 -0.65
N VAL A 61 2.70 0.81 0.30
CA VAL A 61 4.14 0.58 0.11
C VAL A 61 4.47 -0.91 -0.01
N GLY A 62 3.91 -1.76 0.87
CA GLY A 62 4.24 -3.19 0.91
C GLY A 62 3.40 -4.09 -0.02
N ARG A 63 2.18 -3.64 -0.35
CA ARG A 63 1.14 -4.35 -1.11
C ARG A 63 0.81 -5.73 -0.55
N HIS A 64 0.92 -5.89 0.78
CA HIS A 64 0.79 -7.19 1.44
C HIS A 64 -0.64 -7.74 1.34
N LYS A 65 -1.64 -6.90 1.64
CA LYS A 65 -3.05 -7.31 1.60
C LYS A 65 -3.49 -7.56 0.16
N GLU A 66 -3.11 -6.67 -0.76
CA GLU A 66 -3.40 -6.86 -2.19
C GLU A 66 -2.83 -8.19 -2.73
N LYS A 67 -1.56 -8.49 -2.44
CA LYS A 67 -0.92 -9.75 -2.85
C LYS A 67 -1.61 -10.97 -2.23
N ALA A 68 -1.90 -10.93 -0.92
CA ALA A 68 -2.59 -12.02 -0.24
C ALA A 68 -3.97 -12.27 -0.88
N ARG A 69 -4.76 -11.22 -1.11
CA ARG A 69 -6.07 -11.30 -1.79
C ARG A 69 -5.93 -11.92 -3.18
N ASN A 70 -4.96 -11.49 -3.97
CA ASN A 70 -4.72 -12.02 -5.31
C ASN A 70 -4.36 -13.52 -5.28
N LEU A 71 -3.54 -13.95 -4.32
CA LEU A 71 -3.19 -15.35 -4.14
C LEU A 71 -4.41 -16.21 -3.78
N GLU A 72 -5.26 -15.77 -2.84
CA GLU A 72 -6.48 -16.50 -2.50
C GLU A 72 -7.45 -16.59 -3.68
N MET A 73 -7.63 -15.49 -4.43
CA MET A 73 -8.43 -15.51 -5.65
C MET A 73 -7.90 -16.51 -6.69
N ILE A 74 -6.58 -16.61 -6.85
CA ILE A 74 -5.97 -17.59 -7.77
C ILE A 74 -6.21 -19.02 -7.28
N ARG A 75 -6.04 -19.29 -5.97
CA ARG A 75 -6.27 -20.62 -5.39
C ARG A 75 -7.71 -21.08 -5.59
N GLU A 76 -8.68 -20.20 -5.32
CA GLU A 76 -10.09 -20.52 -5.50
C GLU A 76 -10.43 -20.78 -6.98
N ARG A 77 -9.85 -20.01 -7.92
CA ARG A 77 -10.00 -20.27 -9.36
C ARG A 77 -9.46 -21.65 -9.76
N ILE A 78 -8.32 -22.06 -9.20
CA ILE A 78 -7.74 -23.38 -9.46
C ILE A 78 -8.62 -24.48 -8.86
N ARG A 79 -9.18 -24.28 -7.67
CA ARG A 79 -10.13 -25.22 -7.04
C ARG A 79 -11.36 -25.43 -7.91
N GLN A 80 -12.01 -24.36 -8.34
CA GLN A 80 -13.19 -24.40 -9.21
C GLN A 80 -12.89 -25.08 -10.56
N TYR A 81 -11.72 -24.82 -11.14
CA TYR A 81 -11.29 -25.50 -12.37
C TYR A 81 -11.10 -27.01 -12.16
N LYS A 82 -10.46 -27.43 -11.06
CA LYS A 82 -10.28 -28.85 -10.72
C LYS A 82 -11.59 -29.57 -10.41
N ALA A 83 -12.56 -28.87 -9.82
CA ALA A 83 -13.89 -29.40 -9.53
C ALA A 83 -14.81 -29.47 -10.78
N GLY A 84 -14.38 -28.93 -11.93
CA GLY A 84 -15.19 -28.87 -13.14
C GLY A 84 -16.24 -27.76 -13.16
N GLU A 85 -16.32 -26.93 -12.11
CA GLU A 85 -17.22 -25.76 -12.03
C GLU A 85 -16.86 -24.66 -13.03
N ARG A 86 -15.61 -24.65 -13.53
CA ARG A 86 -15.12 -23.69 -14.53
C ARG A 86 -14.42 -24.38 -15.68
N THR A 87 -14.72 -23.93 -16.90
CA THR A 87 -14.00 -24.31 -18.13
C THR A 87 -12.65 -23.60 -18.22
N ALA A 88 -11.73 -24.15 -19.02
CA ALA A 88 -10.41 -23.56 -19.23
C ALA A 88 -10.48 -22.12 -19.79
N GLU A 89 -11.45 -21.85 -20.65
CA GLU A 89 -11.71 -20.55 -21.27
C GLU A 89 -12.19 -19.48 -20.27
N ASN A 90 -12.89 -19.89 -19.22
CA ASN A 90 -13.46 -19.00 -18.20
C ASN A 90 -12.66 -19.02 -16.88
N LYS A 91 -11.47 -19.62 -16.89
CA LYS A 91 -10.59 -19.72 -15.71
C LYS A 91 -10.07 -18.34 -15.28
N TYR A 92 -9.81 -17.46 -16.25
CA TYR A 92 -9.40 -16.07 -16.04
C TYR A 92 -10.28 -15.13 -16.86
N GLN A 93 -10.34 -13.87 -16.43
CA GLN A 93 -11.03 -12.83 -17.19
C GLN A 93 -10.27 -12.60 -18.50
N LYS A 94 -11.01 -12.52 -19.62
CA LYS A 94 -10.42 -12.31 -20.96
C LYS A 94 -9.83 -10.91 -21.12
N ILE A 95 -10.40 -9.93 -20.43
CA ILE A 95 -9.98 -8.54 -20.45
C ILE A 95 -9.35 -8.24 -19.10
N PRO A 96 -8.14 -7.66 -19.05
CA PRO A 96 -7.57 -7.24 -17.79
C PRO A 96 -8.48 -6.17 -17.16
N PRO A 97 -8.65 -6.18 -15.83
CA PRO A 97 -9.36 -5.11 -15.14
C PRO A 97 -8.70 -3.78 -15.47
N ARG A 98 -9.49 -2.71 -15.58
CA ARG A 98 -8.94 -1.39 -15.92
C ARG A 98 -7.89 -0.98 -14.85
N PRO A 99 -6.83 -0.24 -15.22
CA PRO A 99 -5.78 0.15 -14.27
C PRO A 99 -6.28 0.89 -13.02
N ASP A 100 -7.45 1.51 -13.10
CA ASP A 100 -8.16 2.32 -12.10
C ASP A 100 -9.28 1.57 -11.34
N SER A 101 -9.47 0.27 -11.58
CA SER A 101 -10.58 -0.50 -11.00
C SER A 101 -10.33 -1.08 -9.59
N PHE A 102 -9.32 -0.57 -8.88
CA PHE A 102 -8.93 -1.01 -7.53
C PHE A 102 -9.04 0.11 -6.51
#